data_AF-A0A7J6QZI9-F1
#
_entry.id   AF-A0A7J6QZI9-F1
#
_cell.length_a   1.000
_cell.length_b   1.000
_cell.length_c   1.000
_cell.angle_alpha   90.00
_cell.angle_beta   90.00
_cell.angle_gamma   90.00
#
_symmetry.space_group_name_H-M   'P 1'
#
loop_
_entity.id
_entity.type
_entity.pdbx_description
1 polymer ?
#
loop_
_entity_poly.entity_id
_entity_poly.type
_entity_poly.pdbx_seq_one_letter_code
_entity_poly.pdbx_strand_id
1 'polypeptide(L)'
;MSLITASTRNSLPSLAAVALGSVRGRQFSVVTRHNWEKLRPTLLKEIEKCDFLTFDFELTGLLLSQEDRHIGLDKVYEAYCSGARSFMPLQMGLCAVTRHDRGWRLAPFSVYMWPQRSTTINRPAVLQSAVNGSSSSSSSPGQSKDYPESDAFMVSVTAMNFLSEAGFDLNECIKNGVGWLRPDQERAKRSVLEQRIAEIRQMKQQATAKAASEATPASPEIAPGPDLDMINSVKGTIDEWLRNDPHGTNNLEVGGRKPIYET
;
A
#
# COMPACT_ATOMS: atom_id res chain seq x y z
N MET A 1 50.32 12.86 33.10
CA MET A 1 50.89 11.87 32.15
C MET A 1 50.07 10.60 32.34
N SER A 2 49.27 10.10 31.41
CA SER A 2 49.42 10.06 29.95
C SER A 2 48.07 10.29 29.23
N LEU A 3 48.16 10.99 28.10
CA LEU A 3 47.19 11.02 27.00
C LEU A 3 47.27 9.71 26.21
N ILE A 4 46.15 9.28 25.59
CA ILE A 4 46.01 8.45 24.35
C ILE A 4 44.48 8.35 24.11
N THR A 5 43.91 9.31 23.36
CA THR A 5 43.58 9.31 21.91
C THR A 5 42.23 8.72 21.56
N ALA A 6 41.46 9.56 20.86
CA ALA A 6 40.16 9.29 20.27
C ALA A 6 40.18 8.06 19.34
N SER A 7 39.13 7.25 19.43
CA SER A 7 38.75 6.30 18.38
C SER A 7 37.34 6.68 17.91
N THR A 8 37.32 7.32 16.76
CA THR A 8 36.17 7.60 15.90
C THR A 8 35.34 6.35 15.70
N ARG A 9 34.21 6.25 16.41
CA ARG A 9 33.15 5.31 16.02
C ARG A 9 32.45 5.89 14.80
N ASN A 10 32.72 5.28 13.65
CA ASN A 10 32.00 5.47 12.40
C ASN A 10 30.49 5.52 12.69
N SER A 11 29.91 6.68 12.46
CA SER A 11 28.47 6.89 12.43
C SER A 11 27.87 6.07 11.29
N LEU A 12 27.16 5.00 11.63
CA LEU A 12 26.18 4.41 10.73
C LEU A 12 25.17 5.51 10.33
N PRO A 13 24.72 5.53 9.06
CA PRO A 13 23.86 6.59 8.57
C PRO A 13 22.60 6.67 9.44
N SER A 14 22.32 7.88 9.90
CA SER A 14 21.14 8.24 10.68
C SER A 14 19.86 7.80 9.95
N LEU A 15 19.31 6.66 10.37
CA LEU A 15 17.94 6.23 10.11
C LEU A 15 17.00 7.12 10.93
N ALA A 16 16.99 8.42 10.62
CA ALA A 16 16.09 9.38 11.22
C ALA A 16 14.65 8.89 11.04
N ALA A 17 13.94 8.76 12.17
CA ALA A 17 12.58 8.28 12.36
C ALA A 17 12.28 6.89 11.78
N VAL A 18 12.81 5.84 12.43
CA VAL A 18 12.09 4.56 12.52
C VAL A 18 11.24 4.66 13.79
N ALA A 19 9.96 4.29 13.72
CA ALA A 19 9.14 4.16 14.92
C ALA A 19 9.74 3.03 15.76
N LEU A 20 10.48 3.39 16.81
CA LEU A 20 11.14 2.45 17.70
C LEU A 20 10.24 2.22 18.90
N GLY A 21 9.84 0.97 19.11
CA GLY A 21 9.30 0.54 20.39
C GLY A 21 10.44 0.18 21.34
N SER A 22 10.19 0.31 22.64
CA SER A 22 11.13 -0.13 23.68
C SER A 22 10.37 -0.85 24.77
N VAL A 23 10.76 -2.11 25.03
CA VAL A 23 10.27 -2.88 26.17
C VAL A 23 11.48 -3.38 26.94
N ARG A 24 11.54 -3.06 28.24
CA ARG A 24 12.63 -3.48 29.15
C ARG A 24 14.04 -3.17 28.61
N GLY A 25 14.21 -2.01 27.96
CA GLY A 25 15.48 -1.54 27.43
C GLY A 25 15.93 -2.18 26.10
N ARG A 26 15.12 -3.05 25.50
CA ARG A 26 15.36 -3.59 24.15
C ARG A 26 14.53 -2.83 23.13
N GLN A 27 15.20 -2.33 22.10
CA GLN A 27 14.55 -1.66 20.99
C GLN A 27 14.00 -2.67 19.98
N PHE A 28 12.82 -2.38 19.44
CA PHE A 28 12.24 -3.10 18.31
C PHE A 28 11.67 -2.11 17.30
N SER A 29 11.54 -2.53 16.05
CA SER A 29 10.97 -1.69 14.99
C SER A 29 9.46 -1.90 14.92
N VAL A 30 8.68 -0.83 15.10
CA VAL A 30 7.24 -0.82 14.80
C VAL A 30 7.06 -0.52 13.32
N VAL A 31 6.46 -1.46 12.61
CA VAL A 31 6.22 -1.41 11.16
C VAL A 31 4.76 -1.05 10.91
N THR A 32 4.55 0.08 10.25
CA THR A 32 3.26 0.63 9.86
C THR A 32 3.28 0.93 8.36
N ARG A 33 2.13 1.25 7.78
CA ARG A 33 2.03 1.58 6.35
C ARG A 33 2.93 2.74 5.92
N HIS A 34 3.21 3.68 6.82
CA HIS A 34 4.02 4.87 6.53
C HIS A 34 5.51 4.56 6.41
N ASN A 35 5.99 3.54 7.12
CA ASN A 35 7.39 3.16 7.13
C ASN A 35 7.66 1.80 6.46
N TRP A 36 6.62 1.13 5.96
CA TRP A 36 6.70 -0.18 5.29
C TRP A 36 7.76 -0.21 4.19
N GLU A 37 7.71 0.73 3.23
CA GLU A 37 8.65 0.74 2.09
C GLU A 37 10.11 0.90 2.54
N LYS A 38 10.34 1.63 3.64
CA LYS A 38 11.68 1.83 4.22
C LYS A 38 12.17 0.61 4.99
N LEU A 39 11.29 -0.05 5.74
CA LEU A 39 11.66 -1.16 6.63
C LEU A 39 11.60 -2.53 5.96
N ARG A 40 10.74 -2.74 4.96
CA ARG A 40 10.57 -4.01 4.25
C ARG A 40 11.89 -4.57 3.72
N PRO A 41 12.79 -3.80 3.05
CA PRO A 41 14.06 -4.35 2.58
C PRO A 41 14.95 -4.84 3.72
N THR A 42 14.93 -4.13 4.85
CA THR A 42 15.68 -4.52 6.05
C THR A 42 15.10 -5.80 6.65
N LEU A 43 13.77 -5.85 6.82
CA LEU A 43 13.07 -7.03 7.34
C LEU A 43 13.35 -8.28 6.48
N LEU A 44 13.25 -8.16 5.15
CA LEU A 44 13.54 -9.28 4.24
C LEU A 44 15.00 -9.74 4.33
N LYS A 45 15.95 -8.81 4.43
CA LYS A 45 17.37 -9.12 4.61
C LYS A 45 17.66 -9.81 5.94
N GLU A 46 16.96 -9.44 7.01
CA GLU A 46 17.07 -10.09 8.31
C GLU A 46 16.51 -11.51 8.28
N ILE A 47 15.36 -11.72 7.62
CA ILE A 47 14.77 -13.06 7.42
C ILE A 47 15.71 -13.93 6.59
N GLU A 48 16.27 -13.43 5.49
CA GLU A 48 17.17 -14.17 4.62
C GLU A 48 18.44 -14.67 5.35
N LYS A 49 18.92 -13.92 6.34
CA LYS A 49 20.18 -14.18 7.05
C LYS A 49 20.02 -14.86 8.40
N CYS A 50 18.81 -15.04 8.89
CA CYS A 50 18.58 -15.64 10.19
C CYS A 50 18.78 -17.16 10.15
N ASP A 51 19.17 -17.74 11.29
CA ASP A 51 19.21 -19.20 11.45
C ASP A 51 17.80 -19.75 11.67
N PHE A 52 16.96 -19.00 12.37
CA PHE A 52 15.54 -19.28 12.51
C PHE A 52 14.73 -18.00 12.75
N LEU A 53 13.44 -18.10 12.45
CA LEU A 53 12.46 -17.04 12.62
C LEU A 53 11.45 -17.45 13.69
N THR A 54 11.11 -16.53 14.59
CA THR A 54 9.96 -16.70 15.49
C THR A 54 8.87 -15.70 15.12
N PHE A 55 7.61 -16.07 15.32
CA PHE A 55 6.48 -15.18 15.09
C PHE A 55 5.39 -15.38 16.15
N ASP A 56 4.59 -14.33 16.34
CA ASP A 56 3.43 -14.32 17.25
C ASP A 56 2.38 -13.34 16.74
N PHE A 57 1.11 -13.53 17.12
CA PHE A 57 0.01 -12.69 16.67
C PHE A 57 -0.83 -12.15 17.82
N GLU A 58 -1.15 -10.86 17.73
CA GLU A 58 -2.22 -10.26 18.52
C GLU A 58 -3.51 -10.29 17.68
N LEU A 59 -4.57 -10.87 18.24
CA LEU A 59 -5.83 -11.13 17.53
C LEU A 59 -6.99 -10.32 18.12
N THR A 60 -8.02 -10.06 17.33
CA THR A 60 -9.27 -9.46 17.83
C THR A 60 -10.08 -10.40 18.73
N GLY A 61 -9.69 -11.65 18.85
CA GLY A 61 -10.27 -12.69 19.69
C GLY A 61 -9.63 -14.04 19.38
N LEU A 62 -10.01 -15.08 20.14
CA LEU A 62 -9.38 -16.41 20.05
C LEU A 62 -10.37 -17.52 19.67
N LEU A 63 -11.43 -17.68 20.46
CA LEU A 63 -12.43 -18.74 20.28
C LEU A 63 -13.85 -18.16 20.33
N LEU A 64 -14.76 -18.80 19.58
CA LEU A 64 -16.17 -18.43 19.54
C LEU A 64 -16.90 -18.85 20.82
N SER A 65 -16.57 -20.03 21.36
CA SER A 65 -17.02 -20.53 22.65
C SER A 65 -15.83 -20.97 23.50
N GLN A 66 -15.87 -20.66 24.79
CA GLN A 66 -14.84 -21.08 25.75
C GLN A 66 -14.96 -22.57 26.11
N GLU A 67 -16.14 -23.16 25.89
CA GLU A 67 -16.45 -24.55 26.25
C GLU A 67 -15.75 -25.55 25.31
N ASP A 68 -15.39 -25.11 24.10
CA ASP A 68 -14.79 -25.97 23.06
C ASP A 68 -13.31 -26.30 23.31
N ARG A 69 -12.69 -25.72 24.36
CA ARG A 69 -11.25 -25.88 24.63
C ARG A 69 -10.83 -27.28 25.08
N HIS A 70 -11.75 -28.13 25.53
CA HIS A 70 -11.40 -29.34 26.28
C HIS A 70 -12.04 -30.63 25.76
N ILE A 71 -12.50 -30.66 24.50
CA ILE A 71 -13.30 -31.79 23.98
C ILE A 71 -12.59 -32.55 22.85
N GLY A 72 -11.53 -33.30 23.16
CA GLY A 72 -10.83 -34.14 22.16
C GLY A 72 -10.08 -33.34 21.09
N LEU A 73 -9.10 -33.97 20.42
CA LEU A 73 -8.19 -33.24 19.53
C LEU A 73 -8.91 -32.62 18.33
N ASP A 74 -9.81 -33.36 17.68
CA ASP A 74 -10.46 -32.93 16.45
C ASP A 74 -11.39 -31.72 16.68
N LYS A 75 -12.23 -31.75 17.73
CA LYS A 75 -13.12 -30.61 18.02
C LYS A 75 -12.34 -29.39 18.48
N VAL A 76 -11.27 -29.57 19.23
CA VAL A 76 -10.38 -28.47 19.61
C VAL A 76 -9.79 -27.85 18.35
N TYR A 77 -9.27 -28.66 17.41
CA TYR A 77 -8.76 -28.17 16.14
C TYR A 77 -9.83 -27.42 15.33
N GLU A 78 -11.05 -27.95 15.23
CA GLU A 78 -12.17 -27.31 14.54
C GLU A 78 -12.57 -25.98 15.19
N ALA A 79 -12.56 -25.90 16.52
CA ALA A 79 -12.85 -24.69 17.28
C ALA A 79 -11.80 -23.59 17.04
N TYR A 80 -10.51 -23.94 17.04
CA TYR A 80 -9.44 -23.00 16.69
C TYR A 80 -9.49 -22.59 15.22
N CYS A 81 -9.78 -23.50 14.30
CA CYS A 81 -9.97 -23.15 12.88
C CYS A 81 -11.13 -22.16 12.70
N SER A 82 -12.23 -22.38 13.41
CA SER A 82 -13.39 -21.48 13.37
C SER A 82 -13.05 -20.12 13.96
N GLY A 83 -12.40 -20.08 15.12
CA GLY A 83 -11.91 -18.84 15.73
C GLY A 83 -10.96 -18.07 14.82
N ALA A 84 -9.95 -18.73 14.25
CA ALA A 84 -8.96 -18.11 13.36
C ALA A 84 -9.57 -17.59 12.04
N ARG A 85 -10.71 -18.12 11.61
CA ARG A 85 -11.45 -17.60 10.44
C ARG A 85 -12.31 -16.39 10.79
N SER A 86 -12.80 -16.31 12.02
CA SER A 86 -13.71 -15.26 12.48
C SER A 86 -12.99 -14.04 13.04
N PHE A 87 -11.89 -14.22 13.77
CA PHE A 87 -11.11 -13.15 14.37
C PHE A 87 -9.97 -12.70 13.45
N MET A 88 -9.57 -11.45 13.59
CA MET A 88 -8.60 -10.80 12.73
C MET A 88 -7.27 -10.60 13.45
N PRO A 89 -6.13 -10.82 12.78
CA PRO A 89 -4.84 -10.45 13.34
C PRO A 89 -4.61 -8.93 13.21
N LEU A 90 -4.26 -8.29 14.33
CA LEU A 90 -3.99 -6.85 14.45
C LEU A 90 -2.48 -6.56 14.37
N GLN A 91 -1.67 -7.41 15.00
CA GLN A 91 -0.22 -7.29 14.96
C GLN A 91 0.42 -8.65 14.73
N MET A 92 1.49 -8.66 13.95
CA MET A 92 2.41 -9.79 13.83
C MET A 92 3.75 -9.39 14.45
N GLY A 93 4.09 -10.03 15.56
CA GLY A 93 5.46 -10.00 16.08
C GLY A 93 6.33 -10.94 15.23
N LEU A 94 7.47 -10.45 14.75
CA LEU A 94 8.49 -11.24 14.07
C LEU A 94 9.83 -11.05 14.76
N CYS A 95 10.62 -12.11 14.93
CA CYS A 95 11.99 -11.97 15.39
C CYS A 95 12.90 -12.89 14.59
N ALA A 96 13.76 -12.27 13.78
CA ALA A 96 14.85 -12.96 13.10
C ALA A 96 15.98 -13.20 14.10
N VAL A 97 16.41 -14.46 14.23
CA VAL A 97 17.43 -14.87 15.19
C VAL A 97 18.66 -15.39 14.46
N THR A 98 19.81 -14.76 14.70
CA THR A 98 21.10 -15.15 14.12
C THR A 98 22.08 -15.55 15.21
N ARG A 99 22.73 -16.71 15.05
CA ARG A 99 23.83 -17.20 15.86
C ARG A 99 25.05 -16.32 15.63
N HIS A 100 25.66 -15.90 16.72
CA HIS A 100 26.99 -15.29 16.73
C HIS A 100 27.89 -16.08 17.67
N ASP A 101 29.20 -15.88 17.57
CA ASP A 101 30.23 -16.63 18.32
C ASP A 101 29.98 -16.74 19.83
N ARG A 102 29.31 -15.75 20.42
CA ARG A 102 29.02 -15.66 21.87
C ARG A 102 27.54 -15.50 22.21
N GLY A 103 26.63 -15.90 21.33
CA GLY A 103 25.20 -15.90 21.65
C GLY A 103 24.29 -15.72 20.44
N TRP A 104 23.18 -15.04 20.67
CA TRP A 104 22.15 -14.81 19.66
C TRP A 104 21.94 -13.33 19.45
N ARG A 105 21.94 -12.91 18.19
CA ARG A 105 21.47 -11.59 17.75
C ARG A 105 20.00 -11.70 17.42
N LEU A 106 19.21 -10.80 17.97
CA LEU A 106 17.76 -10.74 17.77
C LEU A 106 17.44 -9.48 16.95
N ALA A 107 16.61 -9.64 15.93
CA ALA A 107 16.04 -8.54 15.16
C ALA A 107 14.50 -8.60 15.25
N PRO A 108 13.91 -8.02 16.32
CA PRO A 108 12.47 -8.00 16.51
C PRO A 108 11.78 -6.87 15.71
N PHE A 109 10.66 -7.23 15.09
CA PHE A 109 9.74 -6.35 14.37
C PHE A 109 8.31 -6.55 14.89
N SER A 110 7.58 -5.46 15.05
CA SER A 110 6.16 -5.44 15.38
C SER A 110 5.43 -4.87 14.17
N VAL A 111 4.77 -5.73 13.39
CA VAL A 111 4.05 -5.30 12.18
C VAL A 111 2.60 -5.09 12.52
N TYR A 112 2.14 -3.84 12.52
CA TYR A 112 0.72 -3.53 12.63
C TYR A 112 0.04 -3.83 11.32
N MET A 113 -1.11 -4.49 11.38
CA MET A 113 -1.84 -4.99 10.23
C MET A 113 -3.27 -4.50 10.29
N TRP A 114 -3.76 -4.03 9.15
CA TRP A 114 -5.16 -3.65 9.03
C TRP A 114 -5.65 -4.03 7.63
N PRO A 115 -6.82 -4.70 7.51
CA PRO A 115 -7.28 -5.18 6.21
C PRO A 115 -7.51 -4.00 5.28
N GLN A 116 -6.95 -4.10 4.08
CA GLN A 116 -7.19 -3.08 3.07
C GLN A 116 -8.57 -3.31 2.47
N ARG A 117 -9.53 -2.45 2.84
CA ARG A 117 -10.84 -2.44 2.18
C ARG A 117 -10.62 -2.41 0.68
N SER A 118 -11.34 -3.27 -0.04
CA SER A 118 -11.42 -3.16 -1.49
C SER A 118 -12.19 -1.87 -1.80
N THR A 119 -11.50 -0.72 -1.79
CA THR A 119 -12.02 0.43 -2.51
C THR A 119 -12.10 0.00 -3.95
N THR A 120 -13.31 -0.27 -4.43
CA THR A 120 -13.63 -0.39 -5.84
C THR A 120 -12.82 0.69 -6.55
N ILE A 121 -11.80 0.29 -7.33
CA ILE A 121 -10.90 1.22 -8.00
C ILE A 121 -11.80 2.24 -8.69
N ASN A 122 -11.70 3.51 -8.26
CA ASN A 122 -12.54 4.61 -8.72
C ASN A 122 -12.87 4.42 -10.20
N ARG A 123 -14.14 4.16 -10.49
CA ARG A 123 -14.69 4.19 -11.84
C ARG A 123 -14.61 5.67 -12.24
N PRO A 124 -13.79 6.08 -13.23
CA PRO A 124 -13.88 7.44 -13.72
C PRO A 124 -15.30 7.63 -14.25
N ALA A 125 -15.98 8.71 -13.85
CA ALA A 125 -17.38 8.99 -14.18
C ALA A 125 -17.69 9.07 -15.69
N VAL A 126 -16.67 9.01 -16.54
CA VAL A 126 -16.74 9.21 -18.00
C VAL A 126 -17.29 7.98 -18.76
N LEU A 127 -17.42 6.81 -18.12
CA LEU A 127 -17.87 5.57 -18.79
C LEU A 127 -19.21 4.99 -18.26
N GLN A 128 -20.00 5.76 -17.49
CA GLN A 128 -21.25 5.26 -16.91
C GLN A 128 -22.46 5.21 -17.86
N SER A 129 -22.36 5.71 -19.10
CA SER A 129 -23.53 5.81 -19.99
C SER A 129 -23.80 4.60 -20.89
N ALA A 130 -23.01 3.52 -20.86
CA ALA A 130 -23.11 2.45 -21.87
C ALA A 130 -23.62 1.08 -21.39
N VAL A 131 -23.92 0.86 -20.10
CA VAL A 131 -24.42 -0.46 -19.65
C VAL A 131 -25.50 -0.31 -18.58
N ASN A 132 -26.64 0.27 -18.95
CA ASN A 132 -27.91 0.01 -18.28
C ASN A 132 -28.69 -0.97 -19.14
N GLY A 133 -28.39 -2.26 -18.98
CA GLY A 133 -29.12 -3.36 -19.56
C GLY A 133 -29.21 -4.48 -18.53
N SER A 134 -30.33 -4.52 -17.81
CA SER A 134 -30.91 -5.71 -17.16
C SER A 134 -29.94 -6.72 -16.54
N SER A 135 -29.64 -6.59 -15.24
CA SER A 135 -29.18 -7.74 -14.44
C SER A 135 -30.38 -8.60 -14.05
N SER A 136 -30.75 -9.52 -14.93
CA SER A 136 -31.56 -10.68 -14.59
C SER A 136 -30.73 -11.63 -13.72
N SER A 137 -31.32 -12.02 -12.59
CA SER A 137 -30.80 -13.06 -11.70
C SER A 137 -30.86 -14.42 -12.40
N SER A 138 -29.75 -14.87 -12.99
CA SER A 138 -29.58 -16.26 -13.40
C SER A 138 -28.85 -17.04 -12.30
N SER A 139 -29.63 -17.77 -11.53
CA SER A 139 -29.16 -18.78 -10.57
C SER A 139 -28.60 -19.97 -11.34
N SER A 140 -27.28 -20.11 -11.40
CA SER A 140 -26.63 -21.37 -11.77
C SER A 140 -26.58 -22.31 -10.55
N PRO A 141 -27.04 -23.57 -10.67
CA PRO A 141 -27.02 -24.52 -9.56
C PRO A 141 -25.63 -25.19 -9.50
N GLY A 142 -24.87 -24.91 -8.45
CA GLY A 142 -23.60 -25.61 -8.20
C GLY A 142 -22.53 -24.85 -7.42
N GLN A 143 -22.81 -23.71 -6.80
CA GLN A 143 -21.82 -23.04 -5.94
C GLN A 143 -21.89 -23.55 -4.50
N SER A 144 -20.73 -23.96 -4.00
CA SER A 144 -20.50 -24.39 -2.62
C SER A 144 -20.95 -23.32 -1.63
N LYS A 145 -21.42 -23.78 -0.46
CA LYS A 145 -21.69 -22.95 0.72
C LYS A 145 -20.36 -22.42 1.30
N ASP A 146 -19.67 -21.53 0.61
CA ASP A 146 -18.40 -20.99 1.09
C ASP A 146 -18.49 -19.48 1.27
N TYR A 147 -18.68 -19.10 2.54
CA TYR A 147 -18.39 -17.84 3.24
C TYR A 147 -18.84 -16.50 2.59
N PRO A 148 -19.44 -15.59 3.38
CA PRO A 148 -19.79 -14.28 2.85
C PRO A 148 -18.53 -13.54 2.39
N GLU A 149 -18.59 -12.93 1.20
CA GLU A 149 -17.65 -11.93 0.65
C GLU A 149 -17.50 -10.67 1.54
N SER A 150 -17.95 -10.70 2.80
CA SER A 150 -17.90 -9.55 3.67
C SER A 150 -16.50 -9.38 4.26
N ASP A 151 -15.97 -8.15 4.15
CA ASP A 151 -14.78 -7.70 4.87
C ASP A 151 -15.01 -7.62 6.41
N ALA A 152 -16.04 -8.30 6.93
CA ALA A 152 -16.42 -8.30 8.33
C ALA A 152 -15.60 -9.33 9.12
N PHE A 153 -15.23 -8.96 10.34
CA PHE A 153 -14.54 -9.83 11.28
C PHE A 153 -15.14 -9.64 12.67
N MET A 154 -14.97 -10.63 13.53
CA MET A 154 -15.44 -10.59 14.91
C MET A 154 -14.42 -9.90 15.81
N VAL A 155 -14.91 -9.28 16.88
CA VAL A 155 -14.10 -8.66 17.92
C VAL A 155 -14.62 -9.13 19.26
N SER A 156 -13.74 -9.70 20.08
CA SER A 156 -14.01 -10.04 21.46
C SER A 156 -13.68 -8.85 22.35
N VAL A 157 -14.66 -8.41 23.14
CA VAL A 157 -14.47 -7.32 24.12
C VAL A 157 -13.37 -7.69 25.13
N THR A 158 -13.31 -8.94 25.57
CA THR A 158 -12.28 -9.38 26.52
C THR A 158 -10.88 -9.33 25.93
N ALA A 159 -10.73 -9.67 24.64
CA ALA A 159 -9.45 -9.56 23.96
C ALA A 159 -9.03 -8.10 23.77
N MET A 160 -9.97 -7.22 23.41
CA MET A 160 -9.69 -5.78 23.28
C MET A 160 -9.29 -5.15 24.61
N ASN A 161 -9.96 -5.50 25.70
CA ASN A 161 -9.58 -5.02 27.03
C ASN A 161 -8.17 -5.50 27.40
N PHE A 162 -7.87 -6.78 27.19
CA PHE A 162 -6.53 -7.33 27.44
C PHE A 162 -5.44 -6.60 26.65
N LEU A 163 -5.65 -6.38 25.36
CA LEU A 163 -4.71 -5.64 24.52
C LEU A 163 -4.55 -4.19 24.98
N SER A 164 -5.65 -3.52 25.32
CA SER A 164 -5.62 -2.15 25.83
C SER A 164 -4.86 -2.04 27.16
N GLU A 165 -5.07 -2.98 28.07
CA GLU A 165 -4.36 -3.04 29.36
C GLU A 165 -2.87 -3.35 29.18
N ALA A 166 -2.52 -4.13 28.16
CA ALA A 166 -1.13 -4.40 27.77
C ALA A 166 -0.44 -3.23 27.04
N GLY A 167 -1.15 -2.13 26.79
CA GLY A 167 -0.62 -0.94 26.12
C GLY A 167 -0.56 -1.03 24.59
N PHE A 168 -1.36 -1.92 23.99
CA PHE A 168 -1.49 -2.01 22.54
C PHE A 168 -2.14 -0.75 21.97
N ASP A 169 -1.50 -0.10 20.99
CA ASP A 169 -2.04 1.09 20.33
C ASP A 169 -3.02 0.72 19.21
N LEU A 170 -4.29 0.52 19.59
CA LEU A 170 -5.38 0.26 18.65
C LEU A 170 -5.53 1.38 17.62
N ASN A 171 -5.30 2.64 17.99
CA ASN A 171 -5.47 3.77 17.07
C ASN A 171 -4.42 3.75 15.96
N GLU A 172 -3.16 3.53 16.34
CA GLU A 172 -2.06 3.41 15.39
C GLU A 172 -2.25 2.17 14.51
N CYS A 173 -2.65 1.04 15.07
CA CYS A 173 -2.95 -0.16 14.30
C CYS A 173 -4.08 0.05 13.28
N ILE A 174 -5.21 0.63 13.69
CA ILE A 174 -6.38 0.83 12.82
C ILE A 174 -6.10 1.85 11.71
N LYS A 175 -5.45 2.97 12.04
CA LYS A 175 -5.22 4.07 11.09
C LYS A 175 -4.04 3.79 10.17
N ASN A 176 -3.00 3.18 10.71
CA ASN A 176 -1.69 3.09 10.07
C ASN A 176 -1.22 1.65 9.87
N GLY A 177 -2.05 0.63 10.13
CA GLY A 177 -1.70 -0.76 9.85
C GLY A 177 -1.36 -1.01 8.38
N VAL A 178 -0.40 -1.89 8.16
CA VAL A 178 -0.02 -2.37 6.83
C VAL A 178 -1.19 -3.15 6.22
N GLY A 179 -1.58 -2.76 5.01
CA GLY A 179 -2.64 -3.42 4.25
C GLY A 179 -2.25 -4.82 3.83
N TRP A 180 -3.17 -5.77 3.93
CA TRP A 180 -3.01 -7.15 3.46
C TRP A 180 -4.25 -7.63 2.71
N LEU A 181 -4.08 -8.69 1.91
CA LEU A 181 -5.13 -9.36 1.16
C LEU A 181 -5.08 -10.86 1.43
N ARG A 182 -6.25 -11.51 1.41
CA ARG A 182 -6.32 -12.98 1.35
C ARG A 182 -5.85 -13.46 -0.04
N PRO A 183 -5.34 -14.71 -0.16
CA PRO A 183 -4.90 -15.25 -1.46
C PRO A 183 -5.94 -15.13 -2.58
N ASP A 184 -7.22 -15.34 -2.28
CA ASP A 184 -8.29 -15.24 -3.28
C ASP A 184 -8.58 -13.78 -3.65
N GLN A 185 -8.53 -12.86 -2.69
CA GLN A 185 -8.65 -11.42 -2.92
C GLN A 185 -7.49 -10.89 -3.77
N GLU A 186 -6.26 -11.35 -3.49
CA GLU A 186 -5.08 -11.04 -4.29
C GLU A 186 -5.25 -11.54 -5.72
N ARG A 187 -5.65 -12.80 -5.92
CA ARG A 187 -5.88 -13.39 -7.24
C ARG A 187 -6.93 -12.62 -8.04
N ALA A 188 -8.07 -12.32 -7.42
CA ALA A 188 -9.14 -11.57 -8.06
C ALA A 188 -8.69 -10.15 -8.44
N LYS A 189 -8.07 -9.41 -7.52
CA LYS A 189 -7.56 -8.05 -7.79
C LYS A 189 -6.49 -8.06 -8.87
N ARG A 190 -5.57 -9.03 -8.83
CA ARG A 190 -4.51 -9.20 -9.82
C ARG A 190 -5.07 -9.45 -11.21
N SER A 191 -6.03 -10.37 -11.35
CA SER A 191 -6.69 -10.65 -12.63
C SER A 191 -7.35 -9.41 -13.23
N VAL A 192 -8.05 -8.62 -12.42
CA VAL A 192 -8.71 -7.38 -12.87
C VAL A 192 -7.68 -6.34 -13.30
N LEU A 193 -6.59 -6.17 -12.55
CA LEU A 193 -5.52 -5.24 -12.89
C LEU A 193 -4.78 -5.66 -14.16
N GLU A 194 -4.48 -6.94 -14.33
CA GLU A 194 -3.82 -7.48 -15.53
C GLU A 194 -4.68 -7.25 -16.78
N GLN A 195 -6.00 -7.49 -16.69
CA GLN A 195 -6.93 -7.18 -17.77
C GLN A 195 -6.92 -5.69 -18.14
N ARG A 196 -7.04 -4.79 -17.15
CA ARG A 196 -7.01 -3.34 -17.39
C ARG A 196 -5.69 -2.87 -18.00
N ILE A 197 -4.57 -3.44 -17.55
CA ILE A 197 -3.25 -3.13 -18.12
C ILE A 197 -3.18 -3.56 -19.60
N ALA A 198 -3.75 -4.71 -19.95
CA ALA A 198 -3.82 -5.17 -21.34
C ALA A 198 -4.68 -4.23 -22.20
N GLU A 199 -5.87 -3.85 -21.72
CA GLU A 199 -6.78 -2.91 -22.40
C GLU A 199 -6.09 -1.55 -22.65
N ILE A 200 -5.44 -0.98 -21.62
CA ILE A 200 -4.72 0.30 -21.75
C ILE A 200 -3.58 0.20 -22.76
N ARG A 201 -2.84 -0.91 -22.78
CA ARG A 201 -1.76 -1.14 -23.77
C ARG A 201 -2.30 -1.18 -25.19
N GLN A 202 -3.43 -1.85 -25.42
CA GLN A 202 -4.08 -1.90 -26.73
C GLN A 202 -4.56 -0.51 -27.18
N MET A 203 -5.23 0.24 -26.29
CA MET A 203 -5.66 1.61 -26.59
C MET A 203 -4.48 2.52 -26.92
N LYS A 204 -3.36 2.40 -26.19
CA LYS A 204 -2.14 3.17 -26.47
C LYS A 204 -1.54 2.82 -27.84
N GLN A 205 -1.52 1.55 -28.22
CA GLN A 205 -1.06 1.11 -29.54
C GLN A 205 -1.97 1.64 -30.66
N GLN A 206 -3.29 1.54 -30.49
CA GLN A 206 -4.26 2.07 -31.46
C GLN A 206 -4.15 3.59 -31.63
N ALA A 207 -4.00 4.33 -30.52
CA ALA A 207 -3.81 5.79 -30.56
C ALA A 207 -2.49 6.17 -31.25
N THR A 208 -1.41 5.44 -30.98
CA THR A 208 -0.10 5.67 -31.63
C THR A 208 -0.15 5.35 -33.12
N ALA A 209 -0.81 4.25 -33.51
CA ALA A 209 -1.00 3.88 -34.90
C ALA A 209 -1.88 4.89 -35.65
N LYS A 210 -2.96 5.38 -35.01
CA LYS A 210 -3.82 6.42 -35.56
C LYS A 210 -3.07 7.74 -35.75
N ALA A 211 -2.29 8.17 -34.75
CA ALA A 211 -1.45 9.36 -34.84
C ALA A 211 -0.37 9.22 -35.94
N ALA A 212 0.19 8.03 -36.14
CA ALA A 212 1.13 7.76 -37.23
C ALA A 212 0.45 7.76 -38.61
N SER A 213 -0.82 7.32 -38.72
CA SER A 213 -1.57 7.36 -39.98
C SER A 213 -2.15 8.74 -40.32
N GLU A 214 -2.44 9.58 -39.32
CA GLU A 214 -2.91 10.95 -39.51
C GLU A 214 -1.75 11.97 -39.63
N ALA A 215 -0.51 11.55 -39.36
CA ALA A 215 0.70 12.30 -39.68
C ALA A 215 0.96 12.32 -41.20
N THR A 216 0.12 13.05 -41.94
CA THR A 216 0.47 13.51 -43.28
C THR A 216 1.61 14.52 -43.14
N PRO A 217 2.76 14.37 -43.83
CA PRO A 217 3.81 15.38 -43.86
C PRO A 217 3.38 16.51 -44.79
N ALA A 218 2.39 17.29 -44.38
CA ALA A 218 2.16 18.60 -44.95
C ALA A 218 2.31 19.58 -43.78
N SER A 219 3.47 20.25 -43.72
CA SER A 219 3.54 21.51 -42.99
C SER A 219 2.38 22.35 -43.50
N PRO A 220 1.49 22.90 -42.65
CA PRO A 220 0.61 23.94 -43.11
C PRO A 220 1.55 25.03 -43.64
N GLU A 221 1.56 25.23 -44.95
CA GLU A 221 2.34 26.27 -45.59
C GLU A 221 1.66 27.58 -45.20
N ILE A 222 2.09 28.13 -44.06
CA ILE A 222 1.68 29.44 -43.61
C ILE A 222 2.28 30.40 -44.63
N ALA A 223 1.41 30.97 -45.48
CA ALA A 223 1.81 31.98 -46.44
C ALA A 223 2.60 33.08 -45.71
N PRO A 224 3.72 33.54 -46.26
CA PRO A 224 4.56 34.54 -45.59
C PRO A 224 3.74 35.80 -45.36
N GLY A 225 3.49 36.08 -44.09
CA GLY A 225 2.69 37.21 -43.63
C GLY A 225 3.20 37.68 -42.27
N PRO A 226 2.72 38.84 -41.80
CA PRO A 226 3.16 39.46 -40.53
C PRO A 226 3.01 38.55 -39.30
N ASP A 227 2.21 37.49 -39.39
CA ASP A 227 2.01 36.51 -38.33
C ASP A 227 3.23 35.56 -38.14
N LEU A 228 4.11 35.43 -39.14
CA LEU A 228 5.26 34.53 -39.07
C LEU A 228 6.28 34.97 -38.00
N ASP A 229 6.48 36.29 -37.88
CA ASP A 229 7.38 36.88 -36.88
C ASP A 229 6.82 36.73 -35.47
N MET A 230 5.50 36.86 -35.32
CA MET A 230 4.81 36.62 -34.05
C MET A 230 4.93 35.15 -33.64
N ILE A 231 4.74 34.22 -34.57
CA ILE A 231 4.87 32.78 -34.34
C ILE A 231 6.30 32.41 -33.94
N ASN A 232 7.30 32.97 -34.61
CA ASN A 232 8.71 32.71 -34.30
C ASN A 232 9.10 33.28 -32.92
N SER A 233 8.55 34.44 -32.55
CA SER A 233 8.72 35.03 -31.21
C SER A 233 8.10 34.16 -30.11
N VAL A 234 6.90 33.62 -30.34
CA VAL A 234 6.24 32.73 -29.39
C VAL A 234 7.00 31.41 -29.23
N LYS A 235 7.51 30.83 -30.33
CA LYS A 235 8.36 29.63 -30.29
C LYS A 235 9.62 29.86 -29.47
N GLY A 236 10.30 30.99 -29.65
CA GLY A 236 11.48 31.35 -28.87
C GLY A 236 11.19 31.42 -27.37
N THR A 237 10.07 32.05 -27.01
CA THR A 237 9.61 32.15 -25.62
C THR A 237 9.35 30.75 -25.01
N ILE A 238 8.69 29.86 -25.75
CA ILE A 238 8.40 28.49 -25.29
C ILE A 238 9.69 27.68 -25.10
N ASP A 239 10.65 27.80 -26.02
CA ASP A 239 11.93 27.09 -25.93
C ASP A 239 12.79 27.59 -24.76
N GLU A 240 12.75 28.89 -24.46
CA GLU A 240 13.35 29.45 -23.26
C GLU A 240 12.67 28.94 -21.99
N TRP A 241 11.35 28.78 -22.02
CA TRP A 241 10.56 28.24 -20.90
C TRP A 241 10.89 26.77 -20.61
N LEU A 242 10.94 25.93 -21.65
CA LEU A 242 11.30 24.50 -21.53
C LEU A 242 12.72 24.27 -21.03
N ARG A 243 13.64 25.20 -21.33
CA ARG A 243 15.02 25.14 -20.83
C ARG A 243 15.14 25.53 -19.36
N ASN A 244 14.27 26.42 -18.88
CA ASN A 244 14.39 27.01 -17.55
C ASN A 244 13.45 26.38 -16.50
N ASP A 245 12.41 25.64 -16.89
CA ASP A 245 11.53 24.91 -15.96
C ASP A 245 11.02 23.56 -16.54
N PRO A 246 11.79 22.47 -16.42
CA PRO A 246 11.37 21.15 -16.90
C PRO A 246 10.25 20.49 -16.05
N HIS A 247 9.79 21.12 -14.96
CA HIS A 247 8.75 20.59 -14.07
C HIS A 247 7.50 21.46 -13.93
N GLY A 248 7.40 22.58 -14.67
CA GLY A 248 6.15 23.27 -15.02
C GLY A 248 5.36 23.83 -13.84
N THR A 249 5.84 24.91 -13.21
CA THR A 249 5.16 25.54 -12.06
C THR A 249 4.72 26.99 -12.23
N ASN A 250 4.92 27.63 -13.37
CA ASN A 250 4.54 29.05 -13.51
C ASN A 250 3.23 29.27 -14.28
N ASN A 251 2.29 29.92 -13.60
CA ASN A 251 1.02 30.38 -14.14
C ASN A 251 1.25 31.38 -15.28
N LEU A 252 0.65 31.11 -16.43
CA LEU A 252 0.48 32.12 -17.47
C LEU A 252 -0.53 33.17 -16.97
N GLU A 253 -0.06 34.32 -16.53
CA GLU A 253 -0.89 35.52 -16.48
C GLU A 253 -1.20 35.94 -17.92
N VAL A 254 -2.29 35.39 -18.46
CA VAL A 254 -2.91 35.93 -19.66
C VAL A 254 -3.58 37.24 -19.25
N GLY A 255 -2.98 38.35 -19.66
CA GLY A 255 -3.51 39.68 -19.44
C GLY A 255 -4.98 39.78 -19.86
N GLY A 256 -5.78 40.36 -18.97
CA GLY A 256 -7.07 40.95 -19.33
C GLY A 256 -8.31 40.08 -19.11
N ARG A 257 -8.58 39.61 -17.89
CA ARG A 257 -9.96 39.53 -17.38
C ARG A 257 -10.02 40.00 -15.94
N LYS A 258 -10.69 41.13 -15.71
CA LYS A 258 -11.09 41.57 -14.37
C LYS A 258 -11.91 40.46 -13.72
N PRO A 259 -11.65 40.08 -12.45
CA PRO A 259 -12.56 39.23 -11.71
C PRO A 259 -13.87 40.00 -11.50
N ILE A 260 -14.95 39.51 -12.12
CA ILE A 260 -16.30 39.88 -11.75
C ILE A 260 -16.63 39.08 -10.50
N TYR A 261 -16.45 39.71 -9.35
CA TYR A 261 -17.25 39.43 -8.17
C TYR A 261 -17.67 40.79 -7.61
N GLU A 262 -18.80 41.28 -8.09
CA GLU A 262 -19.61 42.26 -7.35
C GLU A 262 -20.67 41.49 -6.55
N THR A 263 -20.87 42.00 -5.33
CA THR A 263 -21.99 41.86 -4.38
C THR A 263 -22.20 40.51 -3.70
#